data_AF-A0A7K2ZQQ4-F1
#
_entry.id   AF-A0A7K2ZQQ4-F1
#
_cell.length_a   1.000
_cell.length_b   1.000
_cell.length_c   1.000
_cell.angle_alpha   90.00
_cell.angle_beta   90.00
_cell.angle_gamma   90.00
#
_symmetry.space_group_name_H-M   'P 1'
#
loop_
_entity.id
_entity.type
_entity.pdbx_description
1 polymer ?
#
loop_
_entity_poly.entity_id
_entity_poly.type
_entity_poly.pdbx_seq_one_letter_code
_entity_poly.pdbx_strand_id
1 'polypeptide(L)'
;PHFSGATGTWALPLPTVDPAVVGRSARALERYGPDFRYRHFASVKTLPMALGGPAAVGALVAAAQVGPVRDWLMGRYEAGQGPDAERRKRSWFSVRFVGEGGGRRVFTEVSGGDPGYDETAKILAESALCLALDKLPETSGQVTTATAMGDALLERLTAAGLRFRVAAVR
;
A
#
# COMPACT_ATOMS: atom_id res chain seq x y z
N PRO A 1 7.84 -13.41 -11.65
CA PRO A 1 7.83 -11.96 -11.98
C PRO A 1 7.34 -11.79 -13.43
N HIS A 2 6.61 -10.72 -13.75
CA HIS A 2 6.21 -10.42 -15.13
C HIS A 2 6.40 -8.94 -15.43
N PHE A 3 6.61 -8.58 -16.70
CA PHE A 3 6.70 -7.18 -17.10
C PHE A 3 5.29 -6.60 -17.33
N SER A 4 4.99 -5.47 -16.70
CA SER A 4 3.74 -4.73 -16.87
C SER A 4 3.96 -3.60 -17.89
N GLY A 5 3.45 -3.79 -19.11
CA GLY A 5 3.48 -2.73 -20.14
C GLY A 5 2.70 -1.47 -19.74
N ALA A 6 1.70 -1.60 -18.86
CA ALA A 6 0.90 -0.47 -18.38
C ALA A 6 1.70 0.48 -17.48
N THR A 7 2.60 -0.06 -16.64
CA THR A 7 3.40 0.72 -15.69
C THR A 7 4.86 0.86 -16.10
N GLY A 8 5.32 0.11 -17.10
CA GLY A 8 6.72 0.07 -17.53
C GLY A 8 7.66 -0.55 -16.50
N THR A 9 7.13 -1.42 -15.63
CA THR A 9 7.86 -2.01 -14.49
C THR A 9 7.73 -3.53 -14.45
N TRP A 10 8.67 -4.18 -13.78
CA TRP A 10 8.56 -5.59 -13.41
C TRP A 10 7.70 -5.72 -12.16
N ALA A 11 6.63 -6.51 -12.27
CA ALA A 11 5.70 -6.80 -11.21
C ALA A 11 6.10 -8.10 -10.49
N LEU A 12 6.33 -7.98 -9.18
CA LEU A 12 6.60 -9.10 -8.28
C LEU A 12 5.38 -9.37 -7.40
N PRO A 13 5.01 -10.65 -7.18
CA PRO A 13 4.00 -11.00 -6.20
C PRO A 13 4.34 -10.41 -4.84
N LEU A 14 3.38 -9.72 -4.24
CA LEU A 14 3.51 -9.15 -2.90
C LEU A 14 2.43 -9.79 -2.02
N PRO A 15 2.77 -10.75 -1.15
CA PRO A 15 1.79 -11.44 -0.32
C PRO A 15 1.37 -10.55 0.85
N THR A 16 0.49 -9.58 0.59
CA THR A 16 -0.12 -8.70 1.60
C THR A 16 -1.60 -9.02 1.80
N VAL A 17 -2.19 -8.44 2.84
CA VAL A 17 -3.63 -8.53 3.12
C VAL A 17 -4.49 -7.67 2.18
N ASP A 18 -3.88 -6.72 1.48
CA ASP A 18 -4.60 -5.70 0.70
C ASP A 18 -5.57 -6.27 -0.33
N PRO A 19 -5.23 -7.31 -1.13
CA PRO A 19 -6.17 -7.88 -2.08
C PRO A 19 -7.44 -8.43 -1.43
N ALA A 20 -7.32 -8.99 -0.22
CA ALA A 20 -8.47 -9.48 0.54
C ALA A 20 -9.34 -8.31 1.06
N VAL A 21 -8.71 -7.24 1.55
CA VAL A 21 -9.43 -6.03 2.02
C VAL A 21 -10.14 -5.34 0.85
N VAL A 22 -9.45 -5.12 -0.28
CA VAL A 22 -10.03 -4.51 -1.49
C VAL A 22 -11.16 -5.37 -2.05
N GLY A 23 -10.99 -6.70 -2.08
CA GLY A 23 -12.05 -7.63 -2.48
C GLY A 23 -13.27 -7.56 -1.56
N ARG A 24 -13.07 -7.43 -0.24
CA ARG A 24 -14.16 -7.22 0.73
C ARG A 24 -14.90 -5.89 0.48
N SER A 25 -14.17 -4.80 0.26
CA SER A 25 -14.76 -3.50 -0.09
C SER A 25 -15.57 -3.57 -1.38
N ALA A 26 -15.04 -4.25 -2.41
CA ALA A 26 -15.71 -4.38 -3.71
C ALA A 26 -17.03 -5.16 -3.62
N ARG A 27 -17.07 -6.22 -2.82
CA ARG A 27 -18.31 -6.99 -2.58
C ARG A 27 -19.36 -6.20 -1.79
N ALA A 28 -18.94 -5.25 -0.95
CA ALA A 28 -19.83 -4.44 -0.13
C ALA A 28 -20.34 -3.17 -0.83
N LEU A 29 -19.75 -2.78 -1.96
CA LEU A 29 -20.06 -1.54 -2.66
C LEU A 29 -20.51 -1.83 -4.08
N GLU A 30 -21.79 -1.61 -4.38
CA GLU A 30 -22.44 -1.95 -5.66
C GLU A 30 -21.71 -1.39 -6.88
N ARG A 31 -21.08 -0.21 -6.74
CA ARG A 31 -20.37 0.49 -7.81
C ARG A 31 -19.26 -0.33 -8.51
N TYR A 32 -18.71 -1.33 -7.83
CA TYR A 32 -17.64 -2.16 -8.41
C TYR A 32 -18.17 -3.28 -9.31
N GLY A 33 -19.41 -3.72 -9.10
CA GLY A 33 -20.04 -4.80 -9.86
C GLY A 33 -19.45 -6.19 -9.59
N PRO A 34 -20.10 -7.25 -10.11
CA PRO A 34 -19.72 -8.64 -9.85
C PRO A 34 -18.40 -9.05 -10.55
N ASP A 35 -18.01 -8.35 -11.62
CA ASP A 35 -16.82 -8.67 -12.41
C ASP A 35 -15.54 -8.00 -11.89
N PHE A 36 -15.60 -7.30 -10.75
CA PHE A 36 -14.45 -6.60 -10.20
C PHE A 36 -13.28 -7.55 -9.90
N ARG A 37 -12.10 -7.18 -10.39
CA ARG A 37 -10.85 -7.92 -10.17
C ARG A 37 -9.77 -6.96 -9.71
N TYR A 38 -9.03 -7.37 -8.68
CA TYR A 38 -7.90 -6.61 -8.15
C TYR A 38 -6.66 -7.48 -8.05
N ARG A 39 -5.51 -6.89 -8.39
CA ARG A 39 -4.19 -7.51 -8.22
C ARG A 39 -3.21 -6.47 -7.69
N HIS A 40 -2.41 -6.84 -6.71
CA HIS A 40 -1.38 -5.99 -6.10
C HIS A 40 -0.01 -6.62 -6.37
N PHE A 41 0.92 -5.81 -6.86
CA PHE A 41 2.32 -6.22 -7.06
C PHE A 41 3.28 -5.16 -6.55
N ALA A 42 4.43 -5.60 -6.06
CA ALA A 42 5.58 -4.71 -5.92
C ALA A 42 6.16 -4.42 -7.31
N SER A 43 6.49 -3.15 -7.57
CA SER A 43 7.06 -2.71 -8.85
C SER A 43 8.55 -2.42 -8.70
N VAL A 44 9.36 -3.03 -9.56
CA VAL A 44 10.79 -2.70 -9.71
C VAL A 44 11.10 -2.33 -11.16
N LYS A 45 12.06 -1.44 -11.37
CA LYS A 45 12.36 -0.89 -12.70
C LYS A 45 13.08 -1.87 -13.62
N THR A 46 13.93 -2.74 -13.07
CA THR A 46 14.86 -3.55 -13.87
C THR A 46 14.70 -5.03 -13.59
N LEU A 47 14.94 -5.86 -14.62
CA LEU A 47 14.90 -7.31 -14.50
C LEU A 47 15.94 -7.85 -13.50
N PRO A 48 17.19 -7.36 -13.48
CA PRO A 48 18.15 -7.76 -12.45
C PRO A 48 17.64 -7.51 -11.03
N MET A 49 16.96 -6.39 -10.77
CA MET A 49 16.34 -6.14 -9.46
C MET A 49 15.19 -7.12 -9.18
N ALA A 50 14.39 -7.44 -10.21
CA ALA A 50 13.26 -8.36 -10.10
C ALA A 50 13.67 -9.81 -9.80
N LEU A 51 14.88 -10.22 -10.21
CA LEU A 51 15.43 -11.54 -9.94
C LEU A 51 16.30 -11.55 -8.69
N GLY A 52 17.21 -10.58 -8.58
CA GLY A 52 18.18 -10.49 -7.49
C GLY A 52 17.57 -10.13 -6.14
N GLY A 53 16.53 -9.28 -6.11
CA GLY A 53 15.86 -8.87 -4.87
C GLY A 53 15.26 -10.06 -4.10
N PRO A 54 14.37 -10.86 -4.71
CA PRO A 54 13.83 -12.06 -4.08
C PRO A 54 14.90 -13.08 -3.68
N ALA A 55 15.93 -13.26 -4.51
CA ALA A 55 17.03 -14.16 -4.20
C ALA A 55 17.81 -13.70 -2.96
N ALA A 56 18.10 -12.40 -2.84
CA ALA A 56 18.78 -11.82 -1.70
C ALA A 56 17.96 -11.93 -0.41
N VAL A 57 16.64 -11.66 -0.49
CA VAL A 57 15.74 -11.84 0.66
C VAL A 57 15.68 -13.31 1.07
N GLY A 58 15.55 -14.23 0.10
CA GLY A 58 15.55 -15.67 0.37
C GLY A 58 16.85 -16.14 1.02
N ALA A 59 18.00 -15.67 0.52
CA ALA A 59 19.30 -15.96 1.11
C ALA A 59 19.43 -15.39 2.54
N LEU A 60 18.95 -14.17 2.78
CA LEU A 60 18.93 -13.58 4.13
C LEU A 60 18.05 -14.38 5.10
N VAL A 61 16.86 -14.80 4.66
CA VAL A 61 15.96 -15.64 5.47
C VAL A 61 16.59 -17.00 5.78
N ALA A 62 17.24 -17.62 4.79
CA ALA A 62 17.97 -18.87 4.98
C ALA A 62 19.16 -18.71 5.93
N ALA A 63 19.93 -17.63 5.79
CA ALA A 63 21.04 -17.30 6.67
C ALA A 63 20.57 -17.02 8.11
N ALA A 64 19.42 -16.38 8.29
CA ALA A 64 18.81 -16.15 9.59
C ALA A 64 18.28 -17.44 10.27
N GLN A 65 18.28 -18.59 9.59
CA GLN A 65 18.06 -19.89 10.26
C GLN A 65 19.30 -20.37 11.03
N VAL A 66 20.47 -19.75 10.79
CA VAL A 66 21.72 -20.07 11.49
C VAL A 66 21.83 -19.19 12.73
N GLY A 67 21.82 -19.81 13.92
CA GLY A 67 21.78 -19.13 15.23
C GLY A 67 22.75 -17.93 15.36
N PRO A 68 24.07 -18.12 15.18
CA PRO A 68 25.04 -17.03 15.27
C PRO A 68 24.79 -15.87 14.30
N VAL A 69 24.32 -16.17 13.09
CA VAL A 69 24.03 -15.14 12.06
C VAL A 69 22.77 -14.37 12.45
N ARG A 70 21.74 -15.08 12.91
CA ARG A 70 20.51 -14.46 13.43
C ARG A 70 20.80 -13.52 14.59
N ASP A 71 21.58 -13.98 15.56
CA ASP A 71 21.86 -13.22 16.77
C ASP A 71 22.69 -11.96 16.44
N TRP A 72 23.64 -12.07 15.51
CA TRP A 72 24.36 -10.92 14.96
C TRP A 72 23.44 -9.94 14.21
N LEU A 73 22.54 -10.42 13.36
CA LEU A 73 21.58 -9.59 12.64
C LEU A 73 20.64 -8.84 13.60
N MET A 74 20.12 -9.53 14.61
CA MET A 74 19.22 -8.97 15.62
C MET A 74 19.94 -7.95 16.51
N GLY A 75 21.18 -8.21 16.91
CA GLY A 75 21.99 -7.24 17.68
C GLY A 75 22.38 -6.00 16.89
N ARG A 76 22.47 -6.10 15.55
CA ARG A 76 22.78 -4.96 14.68
C ARG A 76 21.58 -4.05 14.42
N TYR A 77 20.37 -4.59 14.49
CA TYR A 77 19.11 -3.91 14.21
C TYR A 77 18.10 -4.19 15.32
N GLU A 78 18.38 -3.67 16.51
CA GLU A 78 17.48 -3.80 17.65
C GLU A 78 16.07 -3.29 17.32
N ALA A 79 15.06 -4.08 17.68
CA ALA A 79 13.67 -3.70 17.50
C ALA A 79 13.31 -2.51 18.41
N GLY A 80 12.44 -1.61 17.91
CA GLY A 80 11.82 -0.57 18.72
C GLY A 80 12.38 0.86 18.55
N GLN A 81 13.61 1.03 18.05
CA GLN A 81 14.17 2.38 17.86
C GLN A 81 13.62 3.11 16.63
N GLY A 82 13.24 2.35 15.60
CA GLY A 82 12.80 2.92 14.33
C GLY A 82 13.88 3.75 13.60
N PRO A 83 13.55 4.31 12.43
CA PRO A 83 14.42 5.21 11.71
C PRO A 83 14.50 6.57 12.42
N ASP A 84 15.68 7.19 12.40
CA ASP A 84 15.86 8.57 12.87
C ASP A 84 15.02 9.57 12.04
N ALA A 85 14.87 10.79 12.56
CA ALA A 85 14.04 11.82 11.93
C ALA A 85 14.50 12.19 10.52
N GLU A 86 15.81 12.22 10.26
CA GLU A 86 16.35 12.56 8.94
C GLU A 86 16.10 11.46 7.92
N ARG A 87 16.16 10.19 8.35
CA ARG A 87 15.79 9.05 7.53
C ARG A 87 14.30 9.08 7.18
N ARG A 88 13.42 9.37 8.14
CA ARG A 88 11.98 9.53 7.87
C ARG A 88 11.70 10.65 6.89
N LYS A 89 12.31 11.83 7.07
CA LYS A 89 12.16 12.98 6.15
C LYS A 89 12.55 12.68 4.70
N ARG A 90 13.49 11.75 4.48
CA ARG A 90 13.94 11.33 3.13
C ARG A 90 13.15 10.15 2.56
N SER A 91 12.36 9.47 3.39
CA SER A 91 11.49 8.39 2.95
C SER A 91 10.27 8.93 2.22
N TRP A 92 9.79 8.16 1.26
CA TRP A 92 8.56 8.44 0.53
C TRP A 92 7.94 7.13 0.07
N PHE A 93 6.65 7.17 -0.28
CA PHE A 93 5.99 6.06 -0.97
C PHE A 93 5.17 6.55 -2.15
N SER A 94 4.96 5.64 -3.11
CA SER A 94 4.01 5.85 -4.20
C SER A 94 3.36 4.52 -4.58
N VAL A 95 2.05 4.53 -4.70
CA VAL A 95 1.25 3.41 -5.19
C VAL A 95 0.51 3.89 -6.44
N ARG A 96 0.69 3.19 -7.55
CA ARG A 96 0.01 3.48 -8.81
C ARG A 96 -1.06 2.42 -9.05
N PHE A 97 -2.30 2.86 -9.25
CA PHE A 97 -3.41 2.00 -9.63
C PHE A 97 -3.69 2.17 -11.12
N VAL A 98 -3.93 1.05 -11.79
CA VAL A 98 -4.40 1.01 -13.18
C VAL A 98 -5.81 0.42 -13.15
N GLY A 99 -6.81 1.27 -13.32
CA GLY A 99 -8.21 0.90 -13.37
C GLY A 99 -8.71 0.78 -14.81
N GLU A 100 -9.51 -0.24 -15.08
CA GLU A 100 -10.14 -0.47 -16.39
C GLU A 100 -11.63 -0.74 -16.19
N GLY A 101 -12.48 -0.04 -16.93
CA GLY A 101 -13.94 -0.20 -16.81
C GLY A 101 -14.71 0.71 -17.76
N GLY A 102 -15.83 0.22 -18.30
CA GLY A 102 -16.67 0.99 -19.22
C GLY A 102 -15.94 1.50 -20.47
N GLY A 103 -14.99 0.71 -20.98
CA GLY A 103 -14.17 1.07 -22.16
C GLY A 103 -13.06 2.10 -21.90
N ARG A 104 -12.84 2.52 -20.65
CA ARG A 104 -11.82 3.52 -20.29
C ARG A 104 -10.74 2.91 -19.40
N ARG A 105 -9.53 3.46 -19.48
CA ARG A 105 -8.42 3.12 -18.60
C ARG A 105 -7.95 4.37 -17.84
N VAL A 106 -7.90 4.28 -16.52
CA VAL A 106 -7.48 5.38 -15.65
C VAL A 106 -6.27 4.97 -14.84
N PHE A 107 -5.27 5.85 -14.78
CA PHE A 107 -4.11 5.71 -13.94
C PHE A 107 -4.26 6.68 -12.77
N THR A 108 -4.28 6.17 -11.55
CA THR A 108 -4.26 7.00 -10.35
C THR A 108 -3.02 6.72 -9.53
N GLU A 109 -2.63 7.69 -8.72
CA GLU A 109 -1.46 7.59 -7.87
C GLU A 109 -1.78 8.13 -6.48
N VAL A 110 -1.33 7.38 -5.48
CA VAL A 110 -1.32 7.79 -4.07
C VAL A 110 0.12 7.88 -3.62
N SER A 111 0.51 8.99 -3.00
CA SER A 111 1.88 9.20 -2.54
C SER A 111 1.94 10.04 -1.27
N GLY A 112 2.99 9.83 -0.48
CA GLY A 112 3.27 10.57 0.75
C GLY A 112 4.73 10.42 1.19
N GLY A 113 5.03 10.88 2.40
CA GLY A 113 6.33 10.77 3.06
C GLY A 113 6.62 9.36 3.59
N ASP A 114 7.18 9.26 4.78
CA ASP A 114 7.60 7.98 5.35
C ASP A 114 6.41 7.00 5.52
N PRO A 115 6.38 5.87 4.79
CA PRO A 115 5.25 4.96 4.86
C PRO A 115 5.19 4.15 6.16
N GLY A 116 6.31 4.01 6.87
CA GLY A 116 6.42 3.12 8.04
C GLY A 116 5.96 3.76 9.34
N TYR A 117 6.10 5.08 9.45
CA TYR A 117 5.88 5.82 10.70
C TYR A 117 4.93 6.99 10.47
N ASP A 118 5.40 8.03 9.77
CA ASP A 118 4.70 9.31 9.72
C ASP A 118 3.35 9.17 8.98
N GLU A 119 3.34 8.56 7.80
CA GLU A 119 2.12 8.41 7.00
C GLU A 119 1.19 7.34 7.58
N THR A 120 1.72 6.26 8.17
CA THR A 120 0.88 5.26 8.84
C THR A 120 0.19 5.82 10.08
N ALA A 121 0.92 6.55 10.94
CA ALA A 121 0.34 7.21 12.10
C ALA A 121 -0.71 8.24 11.71
N LYS A 122 -0.46 9.01 10.65
CA LYS A 122 -1.41 9.96 10.08
C LYS A 122 -2.66 9.25 9.55
N ILE A 123 -2.51 8.19 8.74
CA ILE A 123 -3.67 7.44 8.22
C ILE A 123 -4.54 6.91 9.36
N LEU A 124 -3.92 6.38 10.42
CA LEU A 124 -4.63 5.87 11.58
C LEU A 124 -5.38 6.98 12.34
N ALA A 125 -4.69 8.09 12.65
CA ALA A 125 -5.29 9.23 13.35
C ALA A 125 -6.44 9.84 12.55
N GLU A 126 -6.25 10.00 11.23
CA GLU A 126 -7.24 10.58 10.35
C GLU A 126 -8.45 9.65 10.15
N SER A 127 -8.24 8.34 10.22
CA SER A 127 -9.35 7.36 10.24
C SER A 127 -10.16 7.45 11.53
N ALA A 128 -9.51 7.60 12.69
CA ALA A 128 -10.20 7.75 13.97
C ALA A 128 -11.02 9.04 14.03
N LEU A 129 -10.46 10.16 13.56
CA LEU A 129 -11.15 11.44 13.48
C LEU A 129 -12.33 11.38 12.49
N CYS A 130 -12.17 10.69 11.36
CA CYS A 130 -13.26 10.49 10.40
C CYS A 130 -14.45 9.77 11.04
N LEU A 131 -14.20 8.67 11.75
CA LEU A 131 -15.25 7.93 12.46
C LEU A 131 -15.95 8.73 13.56
N ALA A 132 -15.22 9.63 14.23
CA ALA A 132 -15.74 10.36 15.37
C ALA A 132 -16.49 11.66 14.99
N LEU A 133 -16.08 12.32 13.91
CA LEU A 133 -16.46 13.71 13.63
C LEU A 133 -17.21 13.92 12.32
N ASP A 134 -17.15 12.97 11.37
CA ASP A 134 -17.74 13.16 10.05
C ASP A 134 -19.14 12.54 9.93
N LYS A 135 -19.89 13.02 8.94
CA LYS A 135 -21.15 12.38 8.53
C LYS A 135 -20.84 11.17 7.65
N LEU A 136 -21.07 9.98 8.19
CA LEU A 136 -20.76 8.71 7.53
C LEU A 136 -22.02 7.90 7.18
N PRO A 137 -21.94 6.97 6.21
CA PRO A 137 -23.00 6.01 5.97
C PRO A 137 -23.34 5.21 7.22
N GLU A 138 -24.62 4.89 7.43
CA GLU A 138 -25.03 4.03 8.53
C GLU A 138 -24.55 2.59 8.27
N THR A 139 -23.60 2.14 9.07
CA THR A 139 -23.02 0.80 8.97
C THR A 139 -22.49 0.32 10.31
N SER A 140 -22.37 -0.99 10.51
CA SER A 140 -21.94 -1.58 11.78
C SER A 140 -21.20 -2.89 11.58
N GLY A 141 -20.53 -3.34 12.64
CA GLY A 141 -19.72 -4.56 12.64
C GLY A 141 -18.33 -4.35 12.04
N GLN A 142 -17.76 -5.40 11.46
CA GLN A 142 -16.44 -5.33 10.83
C GLN A 142 -16.59 -4.86 9.39
N VAL A 143 -16.30 -3.59 9.13
CA VAL A 143 -16.43 -2.98 7.81
C VAL A 143 -15.11 -2.37 7.36
N THR A 144 -14.91 -2.26 6.05
CA THR A 144 -13.68 -1.69 5.49
C THR A 144 -13.72 -0.17 5.52
N THR A 145 -12.56 0.47 5.47
CA THR A 145 -12.46 1.94 5.40
C THR A 145 -13.21 2.51 4.20
N ALA A 146 -13.18 1.83 3.07
CA ALA A 146 -13.94 2.22 1.87
C ALA A 146 -15.46 2.15 2.08
N THR A 147 -15.95 1.23 2.90
CA THR A 147 -17.39 1.07 3.21
C THR A 147 -17.86 2.05 4.28
N ALA A 148 -17.06 2.21 5.35
CA ALA A 148 -17.44 3.01 6.51
C ALA A 148 -17.17 4.50 6.35
N MET A 149 -16.07 4.86 5.69
CA MET A 149 -15.58 6.23 5.64
C MET A 149 -15.53 6.81 4.23
N GLY A 150 -15.18 5.98 3.24
CA GLY A 150 -15.25 6.33 1.82
C GLY A 150 -14.57 7.67 1.49
N ASP A 151 -15.32 8.56 0.86
CA ASP A 151 -14.82 9.85 0.40
C ASP A 151 -14.51 10.82 1.56
N ALA A 152 -15.16 10.69 2.72
CA ALA A 152 -14.84 11.52 3.90
C ALA A 152 -13.41 11.29 4.38
N LEU A 153 -12.96 10.03 4.45
CA LEU A 153 -11.57 9.73 4.79
C LEU A 153 -10.61 10.21 3.68
N LEU A 154 -11.00 10.10 2.41
CA LEU A 154 -10.18 10.58 1.30
C LEU A 154 -9.92 12.09 1.39
N GLU A 155 -10.96 12.88 1.69
CA GLU A 155 -10.86 14.32 1.89
C GLU A 155 -9.95 14.65 3.07
N ARG A 156 -10.13 13.98 4.21
CA ARG A 156 -9.28 14.18 5.39
C ARG A 156 -7.81 13.86 5.13
N LEU A 157 -7.52 12.71 4.51
CA LEU A 157 -6.14 12.34 4.16
C LEU A 157 -5.52 13.33 3.18
N THR A 158 -6.30 13.85 2.22
CA THR A 158 -5.85 14.88 1.29
C THR A 158 -5.52 16.18 2.03
N ALA A 159 -6.38 16.61 2.96
CA ALA A 159 -6.14 17.78 3.80
C ALA A 159 -4.91 17.60 4.73
N ALA A 160 -4.65 16.37 5.19
CA ALA A 160 -3.47 16.00 5.97
C ALA A 160 -2.19 15.81 5.14
N GLY A 161 -2.26 16.10 3.83
CA GLY A 161 -1.09 16.18 2.95
C GLY A 161 -0.74 14.89 2.20
N LEU A 162 -1.56 13.83 2.28
CA LEU A 162 -1.44 12.73 1.31
C LEU A 162 -1.87 13.23 -0.06
N ARG A 163 -1.18 12.78 -1.10
CA ARG A 163 -1.53 13.13 -2.46
C ARG A 163 -2.29 11.99 -3.12
N PHE A 164 -3.51 12.26 -3.52
CA PHE A 164 -4.31 11.42 -4.40
C PHE A 164 -4.49 12.16 -5.73
N ARG A 165 -4.14 11.52 -6.85
CA ARG A 165 -4.26 12.16 -8.17
C ARG A 165 -4.61 11.19 -9.29
N VAL A 166 -5.28 11.71 -10.31
CA VAL A 166 -5.35 11.06 -11.63
C VAL A 166 -4.05 11.38 -12.36
N ALA A 167 -3.25 10.36 -12.66
CA ALA A 167 -1.98 10.49 -13.35
C ALA A 167 -2.13 10.50 -14.87
N ALA A 168 -3.12 9.77 -15.41
CA ALA A 168 -3.48 9.79 -16.83
C ALA A 168 -4.87 9.16 -17.02
N VAL A 169 -5.58 9.57 -18.06
CA VAL A 169 -6.79 8.91 -18.58
C VAL A 169 -6.48 8.50 -20.02
N ARG A 170 -6.78 7.25 -20.38
CA ARG A 170 -6.56 6.68 -21.71
C ARG A 170 -7.80 5.94 -22.19
#